data_AF-A0A428JAC7-F1
#
_entry.id   AF-A0A428JAC7-F1
#
_cell.length_a   1.000
_cell.length_b   1.000
_cell.length_c   1.000
_cell.angle_alpha   90.00
_cell.angle_beta   90.00
_cell.angle_gamma   90.00
#
_symmetry.space_group_name_H-M   'P 1'
#
loop_
_entity.id
_entity.type
_entity.pdbx_description
1 polymer ?
#
loop_
_entity_poly.entity_id
_entity_poly.type
_entity_poly.pdbx_seq_one_letter_code
_entity_poly.pdbx_strand_id
1 'polypeptide(L)'
;MKKIIFGIVLFLLFTPFKVTFADGGLELKQLFLTDVQLESIAWNEANTIVASGQNMLYVSNDNGKTWNEVLLEESIQVQMWDGHQFIAANSYNGELLVSKNGYDWESVFKPGSSDDYWWQTIEKVNNRYIASAVIFKSDGSSNEILESEDLRHWNEVKTIVDKSLSEDDQYAASIKLGTVVYTVATNGKMTLIGGHHGRMIYTNQNQQWVERPLTSGFPDYYVMTDAQKKDEFNRNGFINKIYWNGKEFIAIVNNVFSPDSGIYSSSNGVTWKQVGQLPPTTEVEKVIPTDIGIFVIGAAHINNSPYVPSFISFSTDYKNWSTHMFPIQGDIVYDAIWNGNELLAVGTKGVYQVKPTPEKVYFDFKKGDYWSDDMAWAIDNKLISGYKNVLISSGKTGNLLKPYNTLTEAQALTVMYRYFDPVELKNNNTSSSWWAAKAYQLANRDGLQPHGSVTSTNVGDSGITRGTFAKFIATKHFGEAVSIEDAIAFMYEAGITTGYPDETGISPMTFESYGKDKLLKRAHIVTFMKRYYDYANKH
;
A
#
# COMPACT_ATOMS: atom_id res chain seq x y z
N MET A 1 29.00 -1.63 -36.31
CA MET A 1 29.55 -2.34 -35.13
C MET A 1 29.03 -1.63 -33.87
N LYS A 2 27.95 -2.13 -33.27
CA LYS A 2 27.46 -1.62 -31.96
C LYS A 2 28.35 -2.24 -30.88
N LYS A 3 29.10 -1.42 -30.15
CA LYS A 3 29.90 -1.85 -29.00
C LYS A 3 28.94 -2.13 -27.84
N ILE A 4 28.77 -3.41 -27.50
CA ILE A 4 28.18 -3.82 -26.23
C ILE A 4 29.29 -3.65 -25.19
N ILE A 5 29.19 -2.60 -24.37
CA ILE A 5 30.07 -2.42 -23.21
C ILE A 5 29.40 -3.17 -22.06
N PHE A 6 29.92 -4.34 -21.70
CA PHE A 6 29.65 -4.95 -20.41
C PHE A 6 30.45 -4.19 -19.35
N GLY A 7 29.81 -3.21 -18.71
CA GLY A 7 30.32 -2.62 -17.48
C GLY A 7 30.10 -3.62 -16.35
N ILE A 8 31.17 -4.25 -15.88
CA ILE A 8 31.14 -5.00 -14.62
C ILE A 8 31.11 -3.96 -13.50
N VAL A 9 29.91 -3.69 -12.98
CA VAL A 9 29.73 -2.88 -11.76
C VAL A 9 30.21 -3.73 -10.59
N LEU A 10 31.30 -3.30 -9.97
CA LEU A 10 31.86 -3.91 -8.77
C LEU A 10 30.94 -3.57 -7.58
N PHE A 11 29.98 -4.43 -7.28
CA PHE A 11 29.17 -4.31 -6.05
C PHE A 11 30.07 -4.49 -4.83
N LEU A 12 30.37 -3.40 -4.11
CA LEU A 12 30.79 -3.50 -2.71
C LEU A 12 29.63 -4.15 -1.96
N LEU A 13 29.85 -5.35 -1.41
CA LEU A 13 28.86 -6.15 -0.69
C LEU A 13 28.49 -5.47 0.64
N PHE A 14 27.61 -4.48 0.59
CA PHE A 14 26.90 -4.02 1.77
C PHE A 14 25.83 -5.04 2.10
N THR A 15 25.96 -5.69 3.25
CA THR A 15 24.95 -6.65 3.73
C THR A 15 23.69 -5.89 4.12
N PRO A 16 22.51 -6.22 3.55
CA PRO A 16 21.25 -5.63 3.98
C PRO A 16 21.08 -5.84 5.49
N PHE A 17 20.65 -4.79 6.19
CA PHE A 17 20.44 -4.82 7.63
C PHE A 17 18.95 -4.73 7.97
N LYS A 18 18.59 -5.28 9.13
CA LYS A 18 17.24 -5.23 9.70
C LYS A 18 17.30 -4.44 11.01
N VAL A 19 16.46 -3.41 11.14
CA VAL A 19 16.27 -2.65 12.37
C VAL A 19 14.86 -2.91 12.88
N THR A 20 14.76 -3.40 14.10
CA THR A 20 13.49 -3.41 14.86
C THR A 20 13.55 -2.26 15.86
N PHE A 21 12.60 -1.35 15.79
CA PHE A 21 12.57 -0.19 16.68
C PHE A 21 12.17 -0.59 18.11
N ALA A 22 12.64 0.17 19.09
CA ALA A 22 12.52 -0.17 20.52
C ALA A 22 11.07 -0.26 21.03
N ASP A 23 10.12 0.44 20.40
CA ASP A 23 8.69 0.37 20.74
C ASP A 23 7.97 -0.85 20.12
N GLY A 24 8.72 -1.66 19.35
CA GLY A 24 8.26 -2.83 18.62
C GLY A 24 7.21 -2.49 17.56
N GLY A 25 7.06 -1.24 17.12
CA GLY A 25 5.94 -0.81 16.30
C GLY A 25 6.06 -1.15 14.83
N LEU A 26 7.25 -0.89 14.29
CA LEU A 26 7.61 -1.17 12.90
C LEU A 26 8.90 -2.01 12.84
N GLU A 27 8.99 -2.84 11.81
CA GLU A 27 10.24 -3.43 11.35
C GLU A 27 10.67 -2.70 10.07
N LEU A 28 11.92 -2.25 10.03
CA LEU A 28 12.52 -1.63 8.85
C LEU A 28 13.68 -2.49 8.36
N LYS A 29 13.70 -2.76 7.05
CA LYS A 29 14.74 -3.53 6.38
C LYS A 29 15.15 -2.82 5.11
N GLN A 30 16.45 -2.65 4.88
CA GLN A 30 16.93 -2.18 3.58
C GLN A 30 16.98 -3.35 2.59
N LEU A 31 16.31 -3.22 1.44
CA LEU A 31 16.24 -4.25 0.42
C LEU A 31 17.26 -4.04 -0.69
N PHE A 32 17.46 -2.78 -1.09
CA PHE A 32 18.29 -2.40 -2.22
C PHE A 32 19.09 -1.16 -1.88
N LEU A 33 20.38 -1.18 -2.18
CA LEU A 33 21.29 -0.05 -2.08
C LEU A 33 21.64 0.41 -3.48
N THR A 34 21.56 1.70 -3.70
CA THR A 34 22.01 2.35 -4.93
C THR A 34 22.56 3.72 -4.59
N ASP A 35 23.53 4.18 -5.38
CA ASP A 35 24.03 5.55 -5.33
C ASP A 35 23.13 6.51 -6.11
N VAL A 36 22.13 5.98 -6.81
CA VAL A 36 21.13 6.75 -7.55
C VAL A 36 20.00 7.12 -6.63
N GLN A 37 19.64 8.40 -6.66
CA GLN A 37 18.44 8.90 -6.01
C GLN A 37 17.20 8.32 -6.67
N LEU A 38 16.44 7.52 -5.92
CA LEU A 38 15.14 7.03 -6.35
C LEU A 38 14.05 8.00 -5.91
N GLU A 39 13.26 8.50 -6.85
CA GLU A 39 12.33 9.61 -6.66
C GLU A 39 10.86 9.18 -6.60
N SER A 40 10.49 8.09 -7.29
CA SER A 40 9.12 7.62 -7.35
C SER A 40 9.02 6.10 -7.42
N ILE A 41 7.89 5.53 -7.01
CA ILE A 41 7.65 4.09 -7.02
C ILE A 41 6.16 3.75 -7.27
N ALA A 42 5.91 2.72 -8.09
CA ALA A 42 4.58 2.16 -8.32
C ALA A 42 4.59 0.62 -8.31
N TRP A 43 3.42 0.01 -8.06
CA TRP A 43 3.27 -1.45 -7.93
C TRP A 43 1.98 -1.95 -8.56
N ASN A 44 2.08 -3.08 -9.29
CA ASN A 44 0.96 -3.64 -10.07
C ASN A 44 0.13 -4.72 -9.37
N GLU A 45 0.26 -4.87 -8.05
CA GLU A 45 -0.40 -5.93 -7.26
C GLU A 45 0.01 -7.38 -7.60
N ALA A 46 0.74 -7.60 -8.69
CA ALA A 46 1.20 -8.91 -9.18
C ALA A 46 2.66 -9.21 -8.82
N ASN A 47 3.27 -8.40 -7.96
CA ASN A 47 4.67 -8.42 -7.51
C ASN A 47 5.66 -7.65 -8.39
N THR A 48 5.20 -6.96 -9.44
CA THR A 48 6.06 -6.04 -10.19
C THR A 48 6.03 -4.66 -9.57
N ILE A 49 7.21 -4.13 -9.28
CA ILE A 49 7.43 -2.79 -8.78
C ILE A 49 8.32 -2.07 -9.78
N VAL A 50 7.98 -0.82 -10.08
CA VAL A 50 8.84 0.08 -10.84
C VAL A 50 9.19 1.25 -9.95
N ALA A 51 10.48 1.51 -9.78
CA ALA A 51 10.98 2.72 -9.16
C ALA A 51 11.71 3.56 -10.20
N SER A 52 11.58 4.88 -10.16
CA SER A 52 12.39 5.76 -10.98
C SER A 52 13.49 6.41 -10.17
N GLY A 53 14.63 6.64 -10.80
CA GLY A 53 15.66 7.54 -10.34
C GLY A 53 16.14 8.46 -11.47
N GLN A 54 17.19 9.23 -11.21
CA GLN A 54 17.74 10.16 -12.20
C GLN A 54 18.18 9.41 -13.48
N ASN A 55 17.40 9.57 -14.55
CA ASN A 55 17.60 8.97 -15.89
C ASN A 55 17.53 7.44 -15.96
N MET A 56 16.97 6.75 -14.96
CA MET A 56 16.87 5.29 -14.98
C MET A 56 15.58 4.81 -14.30
N LEU A 57 15.03 3.71 -14.81
CA LEU A 57 14.02 2.94 -14.10
C LEU A 57 14.62 1.67 -13.53
N TYR A 58 14.09 1.23 -12.41
CA TYR A 58 14.41 -0.02 -11.76
C TYR A 58 13.15 -0.86 -11.67
N VAL A 59 13.22 -2.12 -12.10
CA VAL A 59 12.09 -3.05 -12.08
C VAL A 59 12.40 -4.24 -11.20
N SER A 60 11.51 -4.53 -10.26
CA SER A 60 11.54 -5.73 -9.43
C SER A 60 10.32 -6.58 -9.72
N ASN A 61 10.50 -7.89 -9.94
CA ASN A 61 9.40 -8.85 -10.16
C ASN A 61 9.16 -9.78 -8.96
N ASP A 62 9.84 -9.55 -7.85
CA ASP A 62 9.83 -10.40 -6.67
C ASP A 62 9.58 -9.60 -5.39
N ASN A 63 8.82 -8.49 -5.52
CA ASN A 63 8.45 -7.60 -4.44
C ASN A 63 9.66 -6.92 -3.77
N GLY A 64 10.59 -6.43 -4.59
CA GLY A 64 11.71 -5.58 -4.19
C GLY A 64 12.96 -6.33 -3.74
N LYS A 65 13.01 -7.67 -3.89
CA LYS A 65 14.17 -8.47 -3.46
C LYS A 65 15.30 -8.41 -4.49
N THR A 66 14.97 -8.39 -5.78
CA THR A 66 15.90 -8.18 -6.88
C THR A 66 15.41 -7.05 -7.78
N TRP A 67 16.35 -6.30 -8.36
CA TRP A 67 16.10 -5.13 -9.19
C TRP A 67 16.90 -5.22 -10.47
N ASN A 68 16.24 -4.92 -11.59
CA ASN A 68 16.86 -4.82 -12.90
C ASN A 68 16.78 -3.37 -13.39
N GLU A 69 17.86 -2.88 -13.96
CA GLU A 69 17.91 -1.55 -14.58
C GLU A 69 17.24 -1.57 -15.95
N VAL A 70 16.38 -0.58 -16.20
CA VAL A 70 15.79 -0.28 -17.49
C VAL A 70 16.27 1.11 -17.87
N LEU A 71 17.26 1.14 -18.76
CA LEU A 71 17.86 2.37 -19.27
C LEU A 71 16.87 3.08 -20.17
N LEU A 72 16.60 4.33 -19.83
CA LEU A 72 15.86 5.27 -20.67
C LEU A 72 16.75 6.48 -20.92
N GLU A 73 16.59 7.13 -22.07
CA GLU A 73 17.50 8.22 -22.49
C GLU A 73 17.27 9.52 -21.69
N GLU A 74 16.17 9.61 -20.93
CA GLU A 74 15.69 10.84 -20.31
C GLU A 74 15.20 10.60 -18.87
N SER A 75 15.09 11.68 -18.08
CA SER A 75 14.58 11.61 -16.71
C SER A 75 13.08 11.34 -16.71
N ILE A 76 12.71 10.21 -16.13
CA ILE A 76 11.34 9.71 -16.12
C ILE A 76 10.92 9.48 -14.68
N GLN A 77 9.71 9.93 -14.33
CA GLN A 77 9.08 9.71 -13.04
C GLN A 77 7.86 8.82 -13.22
N VAL A 78 7.85 7.69 -12.50
CA VAL A 78 6.70 6.80 -12.49
C VAL A 78 5.60 7.45 -11.66
N GLN A 79 4.43 7.61 -12.27
CA GLN A 79 3.30 8.29 -11.66
C GLN A 79 2.42 7.32 -10.87
N MET A 80 2.03 6.19 -11.49
CA MET A 80 1.11 5.23 -10.86
C MET A 80 1.03 3.90 -11.62
N TRP A 81 0.40 2.90 -10.98
CA TRP A 81 -0.21 1.76 -11.66
C TRP A 81 -1.72 1.95 -11.71
N ASP A 82 -2.33 1.76 -12.87
CA ASP A 82 -3.74 2.10 -13.10
C ASP A 82 -4.71 0.91 -13.05
N GLY A 83 -4.21 -0.28 -12.68
CA GLY A 83 -4.93 -1.55 -12.76
C GLY A 83 -4.58 -2.39 -14.00
N HIS A 84 -3.98 -1.78 -15.03
CA HIS A 84 -3.65 -2.44 -16.31
C HIS A 84 -2.22 -2.15 -16.79
N GLN A 85 -1.70 -0.97 -16.50
CA GLN A 85 -0.37 -0.52 -16.89
C GLN A 85 0.22 0.49 -15.90
N PHE A 86 1.54 0.53 -15.86
CA PHE A 86 2.32 1.60 -15.27
C PHE A 86 2.22 2.83 -16.16
N ILE A 87 2.16 3.99 -15.53
CA ILE A 87 2.19 5.30 -16.18
C ILE A 87 3.43 6.02 -15.66
N ALA A 88 4.20 6.58 -16.56
CA ALA A 88 5.34 7.42 -16.23
C ALA A 88 5.32 8.69 -17.07
N ALA A 89 5.95 9.74 -16.54
CA ALA A 89 6.05 11.04 -17.18
C ALA A 89 7.52 11.41 -17.31
N ASN A 90 7.88 11.98 -18.46
CA ASN A 90 9.17 12.61 -18.64
C ASN A 90 9.20 13.94 -17.89
N SER A 91 10.19 14.14 -17.03
CA SER A 91 10.28 15.34 -16.19
C SER A 91 10.69 16.61 -16.96
N TYR A 92 11.19 16.48 -18.19
CA TYR A 92 11.67 17.61 -18.99
C TYR A 92 10.67 18.05 -20.06
N ASN A 93 10.21 17.11 -20.90
CA ASN A 93 9.35 17.42 -22.04
C ASN A 93 7.89 17.02 -21.82
N GLY A 94 7.57 16.39 -20.69
CA GLY A 94 6.20 16.01 -20.36
C GLY A 94 5.59 14.89 -21.21
N GLU A 95 6.41 14.13 -21.95
CA GLU A 95 5.95 12.90 -22.59
C GLU A 95 5.39 11.91 -21.56
N LEU A 96 4.22 11.33 -21.84
CA LEU A 96 3.68 10.22 -21.05
C LEU A 96 4.00 8.89 -21.70
N LEU A 97 4.49 7.98 -20.87
CA LEU A 97 4.86 6.62 -21.23
C LEU A 97 4.00 5.64 -20.45
N VAL A 98 3.67 4.49 -21.06
CA VAL A 98 2.98 3.40 -20.37
C VAL A 98 3.68 2.07 -20.56
N SER A 99 3.56 1.18 -19.57
CA SER A 99 4.12 -0.17 -19.64
C SER A 99 3.27 -1.18 -18.88
N LYS A 100 3.06 -2.37 -19.44
CA LYS A 100 2.34 -3.45 -18.73
C LYS A 100 3.21 -4.23 -17.75
N ASN A 101 4.52 -4.22 -17.96
CA ASN A 101 5.48 -5.08 -17.27
C ASN A 101 6.65 -4.30 -16.64
N GLY A 102 6.74 -3.00 -16.87
CA GLY A 102 7.83 -2.14 -16.40
C GLY A 102 9.09 -2.15 -17.29
N TYR A 103 9.17 -3.03 -18.29
CA TYR A 103 10.32 -3.16 -19.19
C TYR A 103 10.05 -2.52 -20.55
N ASP A 104 8.88 -2.79 -21.13
CA ASP A 104 8.50 -2.31 -22.45
C ASP A 104 7.63 -1.07 -22.31
N TRP A 105 8.19 0.10 -22.66
CA TRP A 105 7.52 1.40 -22.53
C TRP A 105 7.11 1.94 -23.90
N GLU A 106 5.88 2.42 -24.00
CA GLU A 106 5.36 3.08 -25.20
C GLU A 106 4.91 4.51 -24.89
N SER A 107 5.17 5.41 -25.83
CA SER A 107 4.66 6.78 -25.80
C SER A 107 3.16 6.82 -26.07
N VAL A 108 2.41 7.46 -25.18
CA VAL A 108 0.97 7.67 -25.35
C VAL A 108 0.60 9.13 -25.54
N PHE A 109 1.42 10.06 -25.05
CA PHE A 109 1.22 11.49 -25.20
C PHE A 109 2.57 12.19 -25.35
N LYS A 110 2.66 13.09 -26.32
CA LYS A 110 3.79 14.00 -26.51
C LYS A 110 3.25 15.42 -26.63
N PRO A 111 3.66 16.33 -25.74
CA PRO A 111 3.37 17.74 -25.94
C PRO A 111 3.85 18.26 -27.30
N GLY A 112 3.20 19.31 -27.80
CA GLY A 112 3.68 20.02 -28.97
C GLY A 112 5.04 20.66 -28.70
N SER A 113 5.82 20.94 -29.75
CA SER A 113 7.22 21.40 -29.63
C SER A 113 7.42 22.77 -28.93
N SER A 114 6.35 23.48 -28.57
CA SER A 114 6.40 24.78 -27.88
C SER A 114 6.04 24.70 -26.39
N ASP A 115 5.53 23.56 -25.93
CA ASP A 115 4.90 23.44 -24.62
C ASP A 115 5.58 22.32 -23.83
N ASP A 116 6.19 22.65 -22.68
CA ASP A 116 6.73 21.64 -21.77
C ASP A 116 5.71 21.37 -20.66
N TYR A 117 5.39 20.10 -20.44
CA TYR A 117 4.48 19.69 -19.37
C TYR A 117 5.29 19.14 -18.21
N TRP A 118 5.10 19.70 -17.03
CA TRP A 118 5.57 19.10 -15.79
C TRP A 118 4.38 18.51 -15.04
N TRP A 119 4.17 17.20 -15.24
CA TRP A 119 3.15 16.42 -14.56
C TRP A 119 3.48 16.31 -13.08
N GLN A 120 2.60 16.87 -12.24
CA GLN A 120 2.75 16.83 -10.79
C GLN A 120 2.10 15.59 -10.19
N THR A 121 0.92 15.23 -10.71
CA THR A 121 0.22 14.02 -10.32
C THR A 121 -0.71 13.57 -11.44
N ILE A 122 -0.85 12.26 -11.60
CA ILE A 122 -1.86 11.62 -12.43
C ILE A 122 -2.55 10.58 -11.56
N GLU A 123 -3.87 10.64 -11.48
CA GLU A 123 -4.69 9.72 -10.69
C GLU A 123 -5.83 9.19 -11.56
N LYS A 124 -6.11 7.88 -11.46
CA LYS A 124 -7.25 7.26 -12.14
C LYS A 124 -8.48 7.33 -11.27
N VAL A 125 -9.52 7.97 -11.80
CA VAL A 125 -10.80 8.21 -11.15
C VAL A 125 -11.90 7.57 -12.00
N ASN A 126 -12.40 6.42 -11.56
CA ASN A 126 -13.33 5.58 -12.34
C ASN A 126 -12.69 5.18 -13.69
N ASN A 127 -13.30 5.57 -14.82
CA ASN A 127 -12.82 5.26 -16.17
C ASN A 127 -12.07 6.44 -16.81
N ARG A 128 -11.58 7.39 -16.02
CA ARG A 128 -10.88 8.59 -16.50
C ARG A 128 -9.62 8.85 -15.68
N TYR A 129 -8.72 9.62 -16.23
CA TYR A 129 -7.52 10.13 -15.59
C TYR A 129 -7.73 11.61 -15.31
N ILE A 130 -7.37 12.03 -14.10
CA ILE A 130 -7.28 13.43 -13.71
C ILE A 130 -5.82 13.70 -13.40
N ALA A 131 -5.31 14.81 -13.91
CA ALA A 131 -3.93 15.19 -13.72
C ALA A 131 -3.81 16.67 -13.34
N SER A 132 -2.74 16.98 -12.62
CA SER A 132 -2.22 18.34 -12.47
C SER A 132 -0.93 18.47 -13.24
N ALA A 133 -0.80 19.52 -14.03
CA ALA A 133 0.43 19.84 -14.73
C ALA A 133 0.74 21.34 -14.67
N VAL A 134 2.03 21.66 -14.54
CA VAL A 134 2.55 22.98 -14.90
C VAL A 134 2.86 22.93 -16.39
N ILE A 135 2.21 23.77 -17.19
CA ILE A 135 2.48 23.87 -18.62
C ILE A 135 3.29 25.13 -18.86
N PHE A 136 4.51 24.98 -19.38
CA PHE A 136 5.38 26.07 -19.75
C PHE A 136 5.17 26.40 -21.23
N LYS A 137 4.59 27.57 -21.50
CA LYS A 137 4.34 28.11 -22.84
C LYS A 137 5.25 29.30 -23.09
N SER A 138 5.35 29.73 -24.36
CA SER A 138 6.18 30.89 -24.72
C SER A 138 5.76 32.21 -24.06
N ASP A 139 4.50 32.33 -23.64
CA ASP A 139 3.91 33.51 -23.01
C ASP A 139 3.82 33.42 -21.46
N GLY A 140 4.25 32.30 -20.87
CA GLY A 140 4.26 32.09 -19.42
C GLY A 140 4.01 30.64 -19.03
N SER A 141 3.91 30.38 -17.73
CA SER A 141 3.48 29.08 -17.23
C SER A 141 2.06 29.14 -16.67
N SER A 142 1.29 28.07 -16.89
CA SER A 142 -0.04 27.87 -16.31
C SER A 142 -0.07 26.57 -15.50
N ASN A 143 -0.81 26.57 -14.39
CA ASN A 143 -1.18 25.34 -13.70
C ASN A 143 -2.54 24.90 -14.18
N GLU A 144 -2.61 23.70 -14.74
CA GLU A 144 -3.82 23.19 -15.37
C GLU A 144 -4.24 21.87 -14.73
N ILE A 145 -5.55 21.74 -14.51
CA ILE A 145 -6.18 20.47 -14.18
C ILE A 145 -6.66 19.89 -15.52
N LEU A 146 -6.15 18.72 -15.84
CA LEU A 146 -6.41 18.05 -17.10
C LEU A 146 -7.19 16.76 -16.85
N GLU A 147 -8.08 16.42 -17.78
CA GLU A 147 -8.79 15.15 -17.79
C GLU A 147 -8.61 14.38 -19.09
N SER A 148 -8.49 13.06 -18.99
CA SER A 148 -8.35 12.17 -20.14
C SER A 148 -9.13 10.88 -19.92
N GLU A 149 -9.60 10.24 -20.99
CA GLU A 149 -10.19 8.90 -20.93
C GLU A 149 -9.18 7.81 -21.31
N ASP A 150 -8.10 8.17 -21.98
CA ASP A 150 -7.20 7.24 -22.66
C ASP A 150 -5.69 7.55 -22.50
N LEU A 151 -5.34 8.59 -21.72
CA LEU A 151 -3.99 9.18 -21.55
C LEU A 151 -3.41 9.85 -22.81
N ARG A 152 -4.10 9.79 -23.95
CA ARG A 152 -3.63 10.32 -25.23
C ARG A 152 -4.22 11.69 -25.51
N HIS A 153 -5.48 11.90 -25.10
CA HIS A 153 -6.21 13.14 -25.32
C HIS A 153 -6.54 13.77 -23.97
N TRP A 154 -5.98 14.95 -23.70
CA TRP A 154 -6.19 15.70 -22.47
C TRP A 154 -7.02 16.94 -22.74
N ASN A 155 -8.03 17.16 -21.90
CA ASN A 155 -8.88 18.35 -21.94
C ASN A 155 -8.71 19.14 -20.66
N GLU A 156 -8.65 20.46 -20.76
CA GLU A 156 -8.65 21.34 -19.59
C GLU A 156 -10.00 21.25 -18.87
N VAL A 157 -9.94 21.05 -17.56
CA VAL A 157 -11.09 21.09 -16.68
C VAL A 157 -11.44 22.55 -16.39
N LYS A 158 -12.45 23.09 -17.10
CA LYS A 158 -12.94 24.45 -16.85
C LYS A 158 -13.54 24.59 -15.46
N THR A 159 -12.90 25.37 -14.60
CA THR A 159 -13.41 25.72 -13.28
C THR A 159 -14.38 26.90 -13.37
N ILE A 160 -15.46 26.88 -12.59
CA ILE A 160 -16.33 28.05 -12.43
C ILE A 160 -15.69 28.93 -11.37
N VAL A 161 -14.86 29.87 -11.81
CA VAL A 161 -14.42 30.95 -10.93
C VAL A 161 -15.63 31.82 -10.63
N ASP A 162 -15.93 32.05 -9.35
CA ASP A 162 -16.97 32.99 -8.94
C ASP A 162 -16.70 34.36 -9.58
N LYS A 163 -17.59 34.77 -10.49
CA LYS A 163 -17.44 35.99 -11.32
C LYS A 163 -17.62 37.30 -10.54
N SER A 164 -17.77 37.23 -9.21
CA SER A 164 -17.99 38.39 -8.35
C SER A 164 -16.73 39.22 -8.03
N LEU A 165 -15.57 38.87 -8.57
CA LEU A 165 -14.31 39.59 -8.37
C LEU A 165 -13.95 40.48 -9.57
N SER A 166 -13.30 41.61 -9.29
CA SER A 166 -13.03 42.69 -10.26
C SER A 166 -12.00 42.28 -11.34
N GLU A 167 -11.96 42.99 -12.47
CA GLU A 167 -10.99 42.73 -13.56
C GLU A 167 -9.52 42.88 -13.10
N ASP A 168 -9.23 43.74 -12.13
CA ASP A 168 -7.89 43.86 -11.53
C ASP A 168 -7.50 42.62 -10.69
N ASP A 169 -8.49 41.84 -10.23
CA ASP A 169 -8.29 40.55 -9.56
C ASP A 169 -8.14 39.37 -10.54
N GLN A 170 -8.21 39.60 -11.87
CA GLN A 170 -7.98 38.56 -12.87
C GLN A 170 -6.49 38.24 -13.06
N TYR A 171 -5.58 39.19 -12.80
CA TYR A 171 -4.14 38.88 -12.75
C TYR A 171 -3.76 38.11 -11.48
N ALA A 172 -4.54 38.26 -10.40
CA ALA A 172 -4.52 37.37 -9.25
C ALA A 172 -5.27 36.05 -9.51
N ALA A 173 -5.98 35.90 -10.63
CA ALA A 173 -6.70 34.66 -10.97
C ALA A 173 -5.81 33.54 -11.52
N SER A 174 -4.60 33.84 -12.00
CA SER A 174 -3.56 32.82 -12.20
C SER A 174 -3.00 32.28 -10.87
N ILE A 175 -3.31 32.93 -9.74
CA ILE A 175 -3.06 32.49 -8.36
C ILE A 175 -4.32 31.81 -7.75
N LYS A 176 -5.48 31.80 -8.46
CA LYS A 176 -6.78 31.34 -7.91
C LYS A 176 -7.00 29.83 -7.92
N LEU A 177 -6.11 29.05 -8.52
CA LEU A 177 -5.84 27.70 -8.02
C LEU A 177 -4.47 27.83 -7.38
N GLY A 178 -4.38 27.65 -6.06
CA GLY A 178 -3.09 27.61 -5.39
C GLY A 178 -2.14 26.77 -6.25
N THR A 179 -1.00 27.36 -6.61
CA THR A 179 -0.18 27.13 -7.81
C THR A 179 0.33 25.70 -8.03
N VAL A 180 -0.13 24.72 -7.27
CA VAL A 180 0.16 23.29 -7.41
C VAL A 180 -1.04 22.51 -6.83
N VAL A 181 -1.64 21.65 -7.66
CA VAL A 181 -2.55 20.61 -7.17
C VAL A 181 -1.71 19.39 -6.79
N TYR A 182 -1.81 18.96 -5.54
CA TYR A 182 -1.01 17.86 -5.01
C TYR A 182 -1.75 16.52 -5.01
N THR A 183 -3.08 16.55 -4.99
CA THR A 183 -3.84 15.34 -4.69
C THR A 183 -5.26 15.39 -5.25
N VAL A 184 -5.71 14.24 -5.72
CA VAL A 184 -7.08 13.99 -6.15
C VAL A 184 -7.65 12.80 -5.38
N ALA A 185 -8.93 12.87 -5.01
CA ALA A 185 -9.65 11.76 -4.40
C ALA A 185 -11.07 11.67 -4.93
N THR A 186 -11.63 10.47 -5.02
CA THR A 186 -13.04 10.28 -5.42
C THR A 186 -13.73 9.21 -4.59
N ASN A 187 -15.05 9.35 -4.41
CA ASN A 187 -15.91 8.28 -3.91
C ASN A 187 -16.89 7.75 -4.97
N GLY A 188 -16.63 8.07 -6.24
CA GLY A 188 -17.49 7.74 -7.38
C GLY A 188 -18.67 8.70 -7.58
N LYS A 189 -19.09 9.45 -6.55
CA LYS A 189 -20.13 10.49 -6.65
C LYS A 189 -19.54 11.89 -6.66
N MET A 190 -18.44 12.07 -5.93
CA MET A 190 -17.74 13.32 -5.75
C MET A 190 -16.24 13.12 -5.99
N THR A 191 -15.63 14.08 -6.67
CA THR A 191 -14.18 14.19 -6.83
C THR A 191 -13.71 15.44 -6.11
N LEU A 192 -12.66 15.29 -5.31
CA LEU A 192 -11.98 16.33 -4.56
C LEU A 192 -10.58 16.53 -5.14
N ILE A 193 -10.17 17.78 -5.23
CA ILE A 193 -8.83 18.19 -5.61
C ILE A 193 -8.30 19.09 -4.49
N GLY A 194 -7.14 18.75 -3.94
CA GLY A 194 -6.43 19.52 -2.92
C GLY A 194 -5.15 20.13 -3.47
N GLY A 195 -4.84 21.36 -3.05
CA GLY A 195 -3.64 22.07 -3.46
C GLY A 195 -3.10 23.01 -2.37
N HIS A 196 -2.37 24.03 -2.80
CA HIS A 196 -1.86 25.09 -1.91
C HIS A 196 -2.98 25.88 -1.22
N HIS A 197 -2.62 26.50 -0.11
CA HIS A 197 -3.46 27.44 0.67
C HIS A 197 -4.71 26.82 1.31
N GLY A 198 -4.72 25.51 1.60
CA GLY A 198 -5.83 24.86 2.32
C GLY A 198 -7.17 24.88 1.56
N ARG A 199 -7.13 25.14 0.25
CA ARG A 199 -8.30 25.21 -0.62
C ARG A 199 -8.49 23.88 -1.33
N MET A 200 -9.76 23.49 -1.46
CA MET A 200 -10.16 22.33 -2.25
C MET A 200 -11.15 22.75 -3.31
N ILE A 201 -11.08 22.06 -4.43
CA ILE A 201 -12.12 22.09 -5.44
C ILE A 201 -12.85 20.76 -5.38
N TYR A 202 -14.17 20.79 -5.47
CA TYR A 202 -14.94 19.58 -5.59
C TYR A 202 -15.97 19.68 -6.69
N THR A 203 -16.39 18.52 -7.18
CA THR A 203 -17.49 18.42 -8.13
C THR A 203 -18.41 17.26 -7.78
N ASN A 204 -19.72 17.48 -7.94
CA ASN A 204 -20.72 16.42 -7.96
C ASN A 204 -20.83 15.88 -9.39
N GLN A 205 -20.31 14.68 -9.63
CA GLN A 205 -20.40 14.04 -10.94
C GLN A 205 -19.83 14.88 -12.11
N ASN A 206 -18.79 15.68 -11.86
CA ASN A 206 -18.06 16.46 -12.86
C ASN A 206 -18.89 17.54 -13.59
N GLN A 207 -20.04 17.94 -13.05
CA GLN A 207 -20.89 18.93 -13.73
C GLN A 207 -20.48 20.38 -13.44
N GLN A 208 -20.07 20.67 -12.21
CA GLN A 208 -19.55 21.98 -11.80
C GLN A 208 -18.47 21.81 -10.74
N TRP A 209 -17.37 22.53 -10.90
CA TRP A 209 -16.29 22.60 -9.91
C TRP A 209 -16.51 23.79 -8.99
N VAL A 210 -16.56 23.53 -7.68
CA VAL A 210 -16.78 24.53 -6.64
C VAL A 210 -15.56 24.55 -5.71
N GLU A 211 -14.99 25.73 -5.53
CA GLU A 211 -13.90 25.96 -4.59
C GLU A 211 -14.43 26.23 -3.17
N ARG A 212 -13.80 25.64 -2.15
CA ARG A 212 -14.05 25.92 -0.74
C ARG A 212 -12.77 25.82 0.10
N PRO A 213 -12.63 26.62 1.17
CA PRO A 213 -11.61 26.36 2.18
C PRO A 213 -11.96 25.07 2.94
N LEU A 214 -10.93 24.32 3.35
CA LEU A 214 -11.10 23.07 4.11
C LEU A 214 -11.81 23.29 5.45
N THR A 215 -11.48 24.37 6.16
CA THR A 215 -12.15 24.78 7.40
C THR A 215 -12.45 26.28 7.36
N SER A 216 -13.50 26.70 8.07
CA SER A 216 -13.83 28.13 8.23
C SER A 216 -12.76 28.91 9.01
N GLY A 217 -11.76 28.23 9.57
CA GLY A 217 -10.66 28.83 10.33
C GLY A 217 -9.44 29.19 9.48
N PHE A 218 -9.35 28.72 8.23
CA PHE A 218 -8.32 29.20 7.30
C PHE A 218 -8.69 30.61 6.85
N PRO A 219 -7.94 31.66 7.24
CA PRO A 219 -8.24 33.01 6.80
C PRO A 219 -8.20 33.07 5.27
N ASP A 220 -9.18 33.73 4.65
CA ASP A 220 -9.12 34.03 3.23
C ASP A 220 -7.89 34.92 2.99
N TYR A 221 -6.90 34.37 2.29
CA TYR A 221 -5.63 35.01 1.92
C TYR A 221 -5.82 36.41 1.30
N TYR A 222 -7.00 36.65 0.72
CA TYR A 222 -7.38 37.85 0.00
C TYR A 222 -7.74 39.06 0.89
N VAL A 223 -7.85 38.89 2.23
CA VAL A 223 -8.18 39.99 3.16
C VAL A 223 -6.92 40.56 3.85
N MET A 224 -5.74 40.07 3.50
CA MET A 224 -4.48 40.42 4.16
C MET A 224 -3.81 41.65 3.52
N THR A 225 -3.23 42.50 4.36
CA THR A 225 -2.34 43.60 3.91
C THR A 225 -1.05 43.05 3.29
N ASP A 226 -0.36 43.82 2.44
CA ASP A 226 0.89 43.37 1.81
C ASP A 226 2.01 42.99 2.80
N ALA A 227 1.98 43.57 4.01
CA ALA A 227 2.86 43.17 5.10
C ALA A 227 2.50 41.78 5.67
N GLN A 228 1.21 41.49 5.83
CA GLN A 228 0.72 40.18 6.25
C GLN A 228 0.96 39.12 5.16
N LYS A 229 0.80 39.47 3.88
CA LYS A 229 1.11 38.56 2.76
C LYS A 229 2.56 38.09 2.78
N LYS A 230 3.50 38.94 3.21
CA LYS A 230 4.95 38.62 3.27
C LYS A 230 5.31 37.72 4.45
N ASP A 231 4.66 37.88 5.60
CA ASP A 231 4.85 37.02 6.78
C ASP A 231 4.03 35.72 6.71
N GLU A 232 2.89 35.72 6.02
CA GLU A 232 1.99 34.56 5.87
C GLU A 232 2.27 33.70 4.64
N PHE A 233 3.03 34.17 3.64
CA PHE A 233 3.50 33.29 2.56
C PHE A 233 4.23 32.05 3.12
N ASN A 234 4.87 32.21 4.27
CA ASN A 234 5.56 31.15 5.00
C ASN A 234 4.65 30.30 5.92
N ARG A 235 3.36 30.62 6.09
CA ARG A 235 2.43 29.93 7.02
C ARG A 235 1.23 29.27 6.33
N ASN A 236 1.26 29.11 5.01
CA ASN A 236 0.17 28.50 4.28
C ASN A 236 0.11 26.99 4.53
N GLY A 237 -1.07 26.49 4.91
CA GLY A 237 -1.31 25.05 5.02
C GLY A 237 -1.42 24.40 3.64
N PHE A 238 -0.74 23.29 3.45
CA PHE A 238 -0.80 22.47 2.23
C PHE A 238 -1.74 21.29 2.47
N ILE A 239 -2.65 21.03 1.55
CA ILE A 239 -3.37 19.75 1.53
C ILE A 239 -2.50 18.75 0.79
N ASN A 240 -1.65 18.03 1.51
CA ASN A 240 -0.67 17.12 0.93
C ASN A 240 -1.32 15.89 0.30
N LYS A 241 -2.35 15.34 0.95
CA LYS A 241 -3.10 14.20 0.41
C LYS A 241 -4.56 14.26 0.80
N ILE A 242 -5.42 13.93 -0.15
CA ILE A 242 -6.81 13.56 0.07
C ILE A 242 -6.97 12.13 -0.44
N TYR A 243 -7.72 11.31 0.27
CA TYR A 243 -8.12 9.99 -0.22
C TYR A 243 -9.50 9.61 0.30
N TRP A 244 -10.14 8.65 -0.36
CA TRP A 244 -11.39 8.05 0.09
C TRP A 244 -11.11 6.70 0.75
N ASN A 245 -11.51 6.52 2.01
CA ASN A 245 -11.25 5.28 2.74
C ASN A 245 -12.37 4.22 2.63
N GLY A 246 -13.33 4.42 1.72
CA GLY A 246 -14.54 3.60 1.61
C GLY A 246 -15.76 4.13 2.37
N LYS A 247 -15.55 5.03 3.34
CA LYS A 247 -16.61 5.59 4.20
C LYS A 247 -16.63 7.11 4.22
N GLU A 248 -15.47 7.74 4.26
CA GLU A 248 -15.30 9.18 4.29
C GLU A 248 -14.02 9.59 3.57
N PHE A 249 -13.97 10.85 3.14
CA PHE A 249 -12.75 11.48 2.68
C PHE A 249 -11.86 11.77 3.87
N ILE A 250 -10.57 11.54 3.70
CA ILE A 250 -9.54 11.92 4.66
C ILE A 250 -8.62 12.90 3.96
N ALA A 251 -8.44 14.08 4.54
CA ALA A 251 -7.53 15.12 4.08
C ALA A 251 -6.43 15.30 5.12
N ILE A 252 -5.21 15.47 4.63
CA ILE A 252 -4.04 15.64 5.48
C ILE A 252 -3.45 16.98 5.17
N VAL A 253 -3.44 17.81 6.19
CA VAL A 253 -3.02 19.18 6.12
C VAL A 253 -1.70 19.30 6.83
N ASN A 254 -0.68 19.67 6.07
CA ASN A 254 0.60 20.01 6.63
C ASN A 254 0.74 21.54 6.68
N ASN A 255 0.92 22.08 7.87
CA ASN A 255 1.31 23.45 8.09
C ASN A 255 2.39 23.48 9.17
N VAL A 256 3.64 23.56 8.73
CA VAL A 256 4.84 23.50 9.58
C VAL A 256 4.80 24.52 10.73
N PHE A 257 4.00 25.60 10.59
CA PHE A 257 3.92 26.69 11.56
C PHE A 257 2.53 26.89 12.18
N SER A 258 1.54 26.03 11.90
CA SER A 258 0.18 26.16 12.46
C SER A 258 -0.22 24.95 13.30
N PRO A 259 -0.93 25.16 14.43
CA PRO A 259 -1.65 24.09 15.14
C PRO A 259 -2.71 23.38 14.28
N ASP A 260 -3.05 23.93 13.11
CA ASP A 260 -4.00 23.36 12.15
C ASP A 260 -3.39 22.22 11.30
N SER A 261 -2.12 21.85 11.52
CA SER A 261 -1.57 20.59 11.01
C SER A 261 -2.36 19.40 11.55
N GLY A 262 -2.90 18.57 10.68
CA GLY A 262 -3.71 17.47 11.14
C GLY A 262 -4.35 16.62 10.07
N ILE A 263 -5.11 15.65 10.56
CA ILE A 263 -5.91 14.75 9.75
C ILE A 263 -7.36 15.18 9.91
N TYR A 264 -8.00 15.45 8.79
CA TYR A 264 -9.39 15.87 8.69
C TYR A 264 -10.19 14.77 7.99
N SER A 265 -11.44 14.62 8.39
CA SER A 265 -12.39 13.67 7.80
C SER A 265 -13.63 14.39 7.31
N SER A 266 -14.23 13.89 6.23
CA SER A 266 -15.51 14.38 5.71
C SER A 266 -16.29 13.28 5.00
N SER A 267 -17.51 13.01 5.45
CA SER A 267 -18.40 12.04 4.77
C SER A 267 -18.98 12.55 3.45
N ASN A 268 -18.97 13.87 3.24
CA ASN A 268 -19.59 14.53 2.09
C ASN A 268 -18.62 15.40 1.28
N GLY A 269 -17.34 15.46 1.66
CA GLY A 269 -16.30 16.28 1.02
C GLY A 269 -16.44 17.80 1.22
N VAL A 270 -17.48 18.26 1.92
CA VAL A 270 -17.80 19.68 2.11
C VAL A 270 -17.57 20.11 3.56
N THR A 271 -18.06 19.34 4.53
CA THR A 271 -17.91 19.63 5.95
C THR A 271 -16.82 18.78 6.54
N TRP A 272 -15.78 19.41 7.08
CA TRP A 272 -14.59 18.72 7.58
C TRP A 272 -14.48 18.79 9.09
N LYS A 273 -14.01 17.70 9.68
CA LYS A 273 -13.73 17.60 11.12
C LYS A 273 -12.33 17.04 11.32
N GLN A 274 -11.53 17.70 12.15
CA GLN A 274 -10.24 17.17 12.58
C GLN A 274 -10.45 15.89 13.42
N VAL A 275 -9.82 14.81 13.00
CA VAL A 275 -9.86 13.50 13.66
C VAL A 275 -8.53 13.08 14.27
N GLY A 276 -7.45 13.77 13.88
CA GLY A 276 -6.10 13.47 14.30
C GLY A 276 -5.16 14.68 14.17
N GLN A 277 -4.00 14.59 14.81
CA GLN A 277 -2.90 15.52 14.63
C GLN A 277 -1.75 14.78 13.95
N LEU A 278 -1.02 15.47 13.08
CA LEU A 278 0.24 14.96 12.56
C LEU A 278 1.34 15.04 13.64
N PRO A 279 2.40 14.24 13.53
CA PRO A 279 3.57 14.39 14.39
C PRO A 279 4.08 15.85 14.35
N PRO A 280 4.25 16.51 15.51
CA PRO A 280 4.75 17.89 15.55
C PRO A 280 6.14 17.96 14.90
N THR A 281 6.40 19.03 14.14
CA THR A 281 7.69 19.38 13.49
C THR A 281 8.11 18.59 12.25
N THR A 282 7.17 18.19 11.40
CA THR A 282 7.49 17.36 10.22
C THR A 282 7.04 17.97 8.90
N GLU A 283 7.94 17.99 7.92
CA GLU A 283 7.57 18.15 6.51
C GLU A 283 7.08 16.79 6.04
N VAL A 284 5.78 16.66 5.81
CA VAL A 284 5.18 15.44 5.26
C VAL A 284 5.43 15.40 3.76
N GLU A 285 6.26 14.46 3.32
CA GLU A 285 6.54 14.17 1.91
C GLU A 285 5.43 13.34 1.30
N LYS A 286 5.07 12.24 1.99
CA LYS A 286 4.05 11.32 1.50
C LYS A 286 3.14 10.81 2.59
N VAL A 287 1.89 10.61 2.22
CA VAL A 287 0.92 9.89 3.04
C VAL A 287 0.38 8.70 2.26
N ILE A 288 0.46 7.53 2.89
CA ILE A 288 0.03 6.27 2.31
C ILE A 288 -1.08 5.68 3.19
N PRO A 289 -2.35 5.85 2.81
CA PRO A 289 -3.44 5.13 3.46
C PRO A 289 -3.36 3.65 3.13
N THR A 290 -3.69 2.83 4.11
CA THR A 290 -3.65 1.37 4.00
C THR A 290 -4.92 0.78 4.57
N ASP A 291 -5.07 -0.52 4.38
CA ASP A 291 -6.15 -1.31 4.95
C ASP A 291 -5.97 -1.60 6.46
N ILE A 292 -4.83 -1.24 7.04
CA ILE A 292 -4.51 -1.43 8.46
C ILE A 292 -4.30 -0.13 9.23
N GLY A 293 -4.28 1.01 8.55
CA GLY A 293 -3.96 2.31 9.15
C GLY A 293 -3.42 3.30 8.12
N ILE A 294 -2.59 4.23 8.58
CA ILE A 294 -1.97 5.26 7.75
C ILE A 294 -0.48 5.33 8.01
N PHE A 295 0.29 5.45 6.94
CA PHE A 295 1.70 5.82 7.02
C PHE A 295 1.89 7.27 6.58
N VAL A 296 2.79 7.95 7.28
CA VAL A 296 3.30 9.27 6.91
C VAL A 296 4.80 9.14 6.80
N ILE A 297 5.35 9.56 5.68
CA ILE A 297 6.79 9.71 5.47
C ILE A 297 7.06 11.20 5.36
N GLY A 298 8.18 11.61 5.92
CA GLY A 298 8.58 13.00 5.83
C GLY A 298 10.00 13.25 6.26
N ALA A 299 10.34 14.54 6.29
CA ALA A 299 11.58 15.08 6.78
C ALA A 299 11.34 15.78 8.14
N ALA A 300 12.14 15.44 9.14
CA ALA A 300 12.10 16.13 10.44
C ALA A 300 12.82 17.49 10.36
N HIS A 301 12.07 18.60 10.22
CA HIS A 301 12.67 19.94 10.24
C HIS A 301 13.28 20.23 11.63
N ILE A 302 14.59 20.01 11.76
CA ILE A 302 15.37 20.47 12.90
C ILE A 302 15.96 21.82 12.48
N ASN A 303 15.43 22.91 13.04
CA ASN A 303 15.84 24.30 12.76
C ASN A 303 17.34 24.43 12.45
N ASN A 304 17.68 24.83 11.21
CA ASN A 304 19.03 25.07 10.70
C ASN A 304 19.98 23.87 10.54
N SER A 305 19.49 22.62 10.61
CA SER A 305 20.31 21.45 10.23
C SER A 305 20.17 21.15 8.74
N PRO A 306 21.26 21.13 7.95
CA PRO A 306 21.23 20.65 6.56
C PRO A 306 21.04 19.12 6.46
N TYR A 307 21.07 18.41 7.59
CA TYR A 307 20.82 16.98 7.66
C TYR A 307 19.50 16.76 8.38
N VAL A 308 18.44 16.70 7.60
CA VAL A 308 17.12 16.32 8.09
C VAL A 308 16.98 14.81 7.88
N PRO A 309 17.04 13.98 8.93
CA PRO A 309 16.75 12.57 8.78
C PRO A 309 15.29 12.37 8.39
N SER A 310 15.07 11.53 7.39
CA SER A 310 13.71 11.08 7.04
C SER A 310 13.11 10.31 8.21
N PHE A 311 11.80 10.40 8.37
CA PHE A 311 11.05 9.60 9.32
C PHE A 311 9.89 8.89 8.64
N ILE A 312 9.40 7.86 9.32
CA ILE A 312 8.15 7.18 9.02
C ILE A 312 7.32 7.10 10.30
N SER A 313 6.05 7.50 10.19
CA SER A 313 5.07 7.42 11.26
C SER A 313 3.91 6.52 10.83
N PHE A 314 3.44 5.66 11.73
CA PHE A 314 2.30 4.78 11.50
C PHE A 314 1.23 5.00 12.57
N SER A 315 -0.04 5.02 12.16
CA SER A 315 -1.18 5.07 13.07
C SER A 315 -2.33 4.19 12.57
N THR A 316 -2.98 3.48 13.49
CA THR A 316 -4.19 2.69 13.20
C THR A 316 -5.49 3.44 13.52
N ASP A 317 -5.40 4.59 14.21
CA ASP A 317 -6.55 5.35 14.71
C ASP A 317 -6.47 6.86 14.47
N TYR A 318 -5.47 7.30 13.69
CA TYR A 318 -5.16 8.70 13.36
C TYR A 318 -4.74 9.58 14.55
N LYS A 319 -4.62 9.01 15.75
CA LYS A 319 -4.38 9.76 17.00
C LYS A 319 -3.08 9.34 17.65
N ASN A 320 -2.85 8.03 17.74
CA ASN A 320 -1.67 7.45 18.34
C ASN A 320 -0.70 7.07 17.22
N TRP A 321 0.50 7.64 17.26
CA TRP A 321 1.53 7.45 16.25
C TRP A 321 2.74 6.71 16.82
N SER A 322 3.24 5.73 16.07
CA SER A 322 4.60 5.20 16.21
C SER A 322 5.48 5.86 15.16
N THR A 323 6.41 6.71 15.58
CA THR A 323 7.32 7.45 14.70
C THR A 323 8.74 6.92 14.81
N HIS A 324 9.38 6.72 13.67
CA HIS A 324 10.69 6.14 13.55
C HIS A 324 11.54 6.89 12.53
N MET A 325 12.81 7.10 12.87
CA MET A 325 13.77 7.69 11.94
C MET A 325 14.34 6.61 11.02
N PHE A 326 14.57 6.95 9.76
CA PHE A 326 15.34 6.08 8.88
C PHE A 326 16.78 5.98 9.42
N PRO A 327 17.37 4.77 9.41
CA PRO A 327 18.62 4.47 10.11
C PRO A 327 19.86 5.07 9.45
N ILE A 328 19.78 5.46 8.17
CA ILE A 328 20.93 5.99 7.43
C ILE A 328 20.92 7.52 7.52
N GLN A 329 21.98 8.08 8.10
CA GLN A 329 22.14 9.53 8.20
C GLN A 329 22.24 10.17 6.81
N GLY A 330 21.49 11.24 6.59
CA GLY A 330 21.45 11.97 5.32
C GLY A 330 20.61 11.30 4.23
N ASP A 331 19.87 10.24 4.57
CA ASP A 331 18.93 9.63 3.65
C ASP A 331 17.61 10.42 3.58
N ILE A 332 17.19 10.69 2.36
CA ILE A 332 15.94 11.38 2.05
C ILE A 332 15.03 10.37 1.35
N VAL A 333 13.90 10.07 1.95
CA VAL A 333 12.89 9.18 1.40
C VAL A 333 11.85 10.04 0.68
N TYR A 334 11.79 9.90 -0.64
CA TYR A 334 10.93 10.72 -1.49
C TYR A 334 9.55 10.11 -1.66
N ASP A 335 9.49 8.79 -1.80
CA ASP A 335 8.27 8.14 -2.23
C ASP A 335 8.10 6.76 -1.60
N ALA A 336 6.86 6.30 -1.52
CA ALA A 336 6.58 4.96 -1.00
C ALA A 336 5.20 4.44 -1.38
N ILE A 337 5.04 3.13 -1.35
CA ILE A 337 3.81 2.42 -1.71
C ILE A 337 3.49 1.33 -0.71
N TRP A 338 2.21 1.07 -0.51
CA TRP A 338 1.73 -0.07 0.29
C TRP A 338 1.36 -1.23 -0.62
N ASN A 339 1.93 -2.41 -0.37
CA ASN A 339 1.70 -3.61 -1.18
C ASN A 339 0.64 -4.57 -0.59
N GLY A 340 -0.18 -4.09 0.35
CA GLY A 340 -1.15 -4.90 1.09
C GLY A 340 -0.60 -5.58 2.36
N ASN A 341 0.73 -5.61 2.55
CA ASN A 341 1.35 -6.24 3.72
C ASN A 341 2.47 -5.39 4.34
N GLU A 342 3.17 -4.64 3.50
CA GLU A 342 4.30 -3.81 3.89
C GLU A 342 4.39 -2.59 2.98
N LEU A 343 5.12 -1.60 3.48
CA LEU A 343 5.46 -0.40 2.78
C LEU A 343 6.81 -0.59 2.10
N LEU A 344 6.91 -0.21 0.82
CA LEU A 344 8.16 -0.09 0.11
C LEU A 344 8.42 1.39 -0.11
N ALA A 345 9.52 1.89 0.44
CA ALA A 345 9.90 3.29 0.40
C ALA A 345 11.22 3.46 -0.36
N VAL A 346 11.31 4.50 -1.18
CA VAL A 346 12.46 4.78 -2.03
C VAL A 346 13.07 6.14 -1.69
N GLY A 347 14.39 6.23 -1.75
CA GLY A 347 15.12 7.42 -1.34
C GLY A 347 16.52 7.56 -1.95
N THR A 348 17.33 8.45 -1.38
CA THR A 348 18.73 8.67 -1.80
C THR A 348 19.65 7.48 -1.51
N LYS A 349 19.21 6.52 -0.68
CA LYS A 349 19.95 5.30 -0.33
C LYS A 349 19.25 4.01 -0.77
N GLY A 350 18.39 4.09 -1.77
CA GLY A 350 17.75 2.92 -2.40
C GLY A 350 16.38 2.61 -1.81
N VAL A 351 16.09 1.32 -1.56
CA VAL A 351 14.74 0.85 -1.19
C VAL A 351 14.70 0.26 0.21
N TYR A 352 13.73 0.72 0.99
CA TYR A 352 13.38 0.22 2.30
C TYR A 352 12.06 -0.53 2.26
N GLN A 353 12.00 -1.59 3.05
CA GLN A 353 10.79 -2.29 3.43
C GLN A 353 10.45 -1.91 4.86
N VAL A 354 9.23 -1.40 5.07
CA VAL A 354 8.72 -1.06 6.41
C VAL A 354 7.43 -1.80 6.66
N LYS A 355 7.37 -2.51 7.78
CA LYS A 355 6.26 -3.40 8.08
C LYS A 355 5.80 -3.24 9.53
N PRO A 356 4.51 -3.01 9.79
CA PRO A 356 3.99 -3.00 11.15
C PRO A 356 4.08 -4.38 11.79
N THR A 357 4.40 -4.41 13.07
CA THR A 357 4.36 -5.67 13.80
C THR A 357 2.91 -6.11 14.03
N PRO A 358 2.63 -7.43 14.04
CA PRO A 358 1.29 -7.93 14.33
C PRO A 358 0.71 -7.42 15.66
N GLU A 359 1.56 -7.16 16.66
CA GLU A 359 1.20 -6.59 17.96
C GLU A 359 0.54 -5.19 17.87
N LYS A 360 0.95 -4.36 16.91
CA LYS A 360 0.33 -3.04 16.68
C LYS A 360 -0.91 -3.11 15.80
N VAL A 361 -1.00 -4.13 14.95
CA VAL A 361 -2.09 -4.26 13.99
C VAL A 361 -3.30 -4.95 14.61
N TYR A 362 -3.10 -5.98 15.43
CA TYR A 362 -4.16 -6.86 15.90
C TYR A 362 -4.31 -6.87 17.42
N PHE A 363 -5.51 -6.54 17.92
CA PHE A 363 -5.79 -6.41 19.37
C PHE A 363 -5.68 -7.73 20.15
N ASP A 364 -5.82 -8.87 19.48
CA ASP A 364 -5.74 -10.20 20.06
C ASP A 364 -4.43 -10.92 19.73
N PHE A 365 -3.46 -10.24 19.13
CA PHE A 365 -2.11 -10.77 18.98
C PHE A 365 -1.38 -10.73 20.33
N LYS A 366 -0.85 -11.87 20.76
CA LYS A 366 -0.12 -12.01 22.02
C LYS A 366 1.25 -12.61 21.74
N LYS A 367 2.30 -11.81 21.89
CA LYS A 367 3.67 -12.29 21.74
C LYS A 367 3.95 -13.41 22.73
N GLY A 368 4.60 -14.48 22.26
CA GLY A 368 4.99 -15.62 23.09
C GLY A 368 3.91 -16.69 23.25
N ASP A 369 2.68 -16.47 22.78
CA ASP A 369 1.75 -17.58 22.57
C ASP A 369 2.35 -18.56 21.55
N TYR A 370 2.10 -19.86 21.69
CA TYR A 370 2.71 -20.91 20.85
C TYR A 370 2.53 -20.72 19.32
N TRP A 371 1.54 -19.91 18.92
CA TRP A 371 1.19 -19.62 17.54
C TRP A 371 1.65 -18.23 17.08
N SER A 372 2.19 -17.38 17.96
CA SER A 372 2.40 -15.95 17.64
C SER A 372 3.36 -15.76 16.47
N ASP A 373 4.49 -16.47 16.49
CA ASP A 373 5.54 -16.33 15.47
C ASP A 373 5.11 -17.00 14.16
N ASP A 374 4.44 -18.15 14.26
CA ASP A 374 3.88 -18.86 13.10
C ASP A 374 2.77 -18.04 12.42
N MET A 375 1.96 -17.33 13.21
CA MET A 375 0.92 -16.43 12.72
C MET A 375 1.52 -15.21 12.05
N ALA A 376 2.56 -14.61 12.64
CA ALA A 376 3.30 -13.53 12.01
C ALA A 376 3.86 -13.99 10.65
N TRP A 377 4.52 -15.15 10.61
CA TRP A 377 5.01 -15.73 9.36
C TRP A 377 3.88 -15.97 8.34
N ALA A 378 2.73 -16.49 8.77
CA ALA A 378 1.61 -16.78 7.87
C ALA A 378 0.98 -15.50 7.28
N ILE A 379 0.98 -14.39 8.03
CA ILE A 379 0.58 -13.07 7.54
C ILE A 379 1.58 -12.59 6.48
N ASP A 380 2.88 -12.71 6.78
CA ASP A 380 3.97 -12.25 5.91
C ASP A 380 3.98 -12.98 4.57
N ASN A 381 3.65 -14.26 4.60
CA ASN A 381 3.55 -15.11 3.41
C ASN A 381 2.16 -15.06 2.76
N LYS A 382 1.31 -14.10 3.17
CA LYS A 382 -0.04 -13.87 2.63
C LYS A 382 -0.95 -15.11 2.68
N LEU A 383 -0.65 -16.06 3.58
CA LEU A 383 -1.46 -17.27 3.77
C LEU A 383 -2.77 -16.91 4.48
N ILE A 384 -2.67 -15.98 5.44
CA ILE A 384 -3.79 -15.60 6.30
C ILE A 384 -3.83 -14.08 6.52
N SER A 385 -5.03 -13.54 6.70
CA SER A 385 -5.26 -12.13 7.06
C SER A 385 -6.19 -12.06 8.26
N GLY A 386 -6.11 -10.99 9.05
CA GLY A 386 -7.06 -10.77 10.14
C GLY A 386 -8.43 -10.24 9.68
N TYR A 387 -9.37 -10.26 10.61
CA TYR A 387 -10.68 -9.64 10.51
C TYR A 387 -10.53 -8.15 10.80
N LYS A 388 -10.99 -7.32 9.86
CA LYS A 388 -10.87 -5.86 9.95
C LYS A 388 -12.11 -5.24 10.57
N ASN A 389 -11.94 -4.09 11.22
CA ASN A 389 -13.04 -3.26 11.73
C ASN A 389 -14.05 -4.03 12.59
N VAL A 390 -13.57 -4.92 13.45
CA VAL A 390 -14.41 -5.71 14.35
C VAL A 390 -14.68 -4.90 15.63
N LEU A 391 -15.95 -4.80 16.01
CA LEU A 391 -16.34 -4.26 17.32
C LEU A 391 -15.87 -5.23 18.41
N ILE A 392 -14.96 -4.78 19.27
CA ILE A 392 -14.47 -5.55 20.41
C ILE A 392 -15.24 -5.20 21.69
N SER A 393 -15.15 -6.06 22.70
CA SER A 393 -15.92 -5.96 23.96
C SER A 393 -15.73 -4.64 24.71
N SER A 394 -14.65 -3.90 24.45
CA SER A 394 -14.40 -2.56 25.01
C SER A 394 -15.19 -1.44 24.32
N GLY A 395 -16.02 -1.75 23.32
CA GLY A 395 -16.72 -0.77 22.48
C GLY A 395 -15.84 -0.11 21.42
N LYS A 396 -14.55 -0.45 21.37
CA LYS A 396 -13.63 -0.01 20.31
C LYS A 396 -13.82 -0.86 19.06
N THR A 397 -13.49 -0.29 17.91
CA THR A 397 -13.39 -1.02 16.63
C THR A 397 -11.92 -1.27 16.34
N GLY A 398 -11.56 -2.49 15.93
CA GLY A 398 -10.17 -2.86 15.70
C GLY A 398 -10.00 -4.12 14.85
N ASN A 399 -8.75 -4.46 14.52
CA ASN A 399 -8.45 -5.68 13.77
C ASN A 399 -8.18 -6.85 14.72
N LEU A 400 -8.59 -8.06 14.33
CA LEU A 400 -8.43 -9.29 15.12
C LEU A 400 -7.94 -10.44 14.26
N LEU A 401 -7.19 -11.38 14.83
CA LEU A 401 -6.75 -12.61 14.19
C LEU A 401 -7.66 -13.80 14.52
N LYS A 402 -8.36 -13.74 15.65
CA LYS A 402 -9.19 -14.82 16.21
C LYS A 402 -8.48 -16.17 16.20
N PRO A 403 -7.30 -16.30 16.85
CA PRO A 403 -6.45 -17.49 16.80
C PRO A 403 -7.18 -18.76 17.25
N TYR A 404 -8.12 -18.63 18.18
CA TYR A 404 -8.84 -19.76 18.76
C TYR A 404 -10.16 -20.10 18.05
N ASN A 405 -10.56 -19.36 17.03
CA ASN A 405 -11.75 -19.68 16.24
C ASN A 405 -11.52 -20.93 15.39
N THR A 406 -12.57 -21.74 15.29
CA THR A 406 -12.66 -22.85 14.33
C THR A 406 -12.50 -22.32 12.92
N LEU A 407 -11.67 -23.01 12.13
CA LEU A 407 -11.58 -22.83 10.69
C LEU A 407 -12.63 -23.66 9.98
N THR A 408 -13.18 -23.09 8.91
CA THR A 408 -13.98 -23.87 7.97
C THR A 408 -13.09 -24.67 7.01
N GLU A 409 -13.62 -25.71 6.38
CA GLU A 409 -12.91 -26.46 5.33
C GLU A 409 -12.47 -25.55 4.19
N ALA A 410 -13.35 -24.65 3.74
CA ALA A 410 -13.06 -23.66 2.70
C ALA A 410 -11.89 -22.74 3.07
N GLN A 411 -11.83 -22.28 4.33
CA GLN A 411 -10.72 -21.45 4.79
C GLN A 411 -9.41 -22.24 4.85
N ALA A 412 -9.46 -23.49 5.34
CA ALA A 412 -8.27 -24.34 5.44
C ALA A 412 -7.67 -24.68 4.06
N LEU A 413 -8.52 -25.06 3.09
CA LEU A 413 -8.08 -25.29 1.70
C LEU A 413 -7.48 -24.03 1.08
N THR A 414 -8.08 -22.87 1.31
CA THR A 414 -7.58 -21.60 0.77
C THR A 414 -6.21 -21.25 1.34
N VAL A 415 -6.00 -21.41 2.65
CA VAL A 415 -4.69 -21.21 3.30
C VAL A 415 -3.65 -22.17 2.73
N MET A 416 -4.01 -23.44 2.57
CA MET A 416 -3.14 -24.47 2.01
C MET A 416 -2.74 -24.15 0.56
N TYR A 417 -3.69 -23.78 -0.31
CA TYR A 417 -3.38 -23.47 -1.72
C TYR A 417 -2.67 -22.13 -1.91
N ARG A 418 -2.83 -21.17 -1.00
CA ARG A 418 -1.97 -19.97 -0.97
C ARG A 418 -0.50 -20.33 -0.75
N TYR A 419 -0.24 -21.44 -0.05
CA TYR A 419 1.11 -21.93 0.16
C TYR A 419 1.62 -22.78 -1.02
N PHE A 420 0.87 -23.81 -1.41
CA PHE A 420 1.34 -24.76 -2.42
C PHE A 420 1.27 -24.22 -3.85
N ASP A 421 0.19 -23.53 -4.22
CA ASP A 421 -0.06 -23.12 -5.61
C ASP A 421 -0.61 -21.67 -5.70
N PRO A 422 0.08 -20.66 -5.14
CA PRO A 422 -0.44 -19.28 -5.07
C PRO A 422 -0.78 -18.67 -6.42
N VAL A 423 0.03 -18.97 -7.46
CA VAL A 423 -0.18 -18.46 -8.82
C VAL A 423 -1.43 -19.08 -9.45
N GLU A 424 -1.60 -20.39 -9.32
CA GLU A 424 -2.78 -21.07 -9.85
C GLU A 424 -4.04 -20.63 -9.10
N LEU A 425 -3.99 -20.52 -7.77
CA LEU A 425 -5.12 -20.02 -6.99
C LEU A 425 -5.54 -18.61 -7.41
N LYS A 426 -4.58 -17.73 -7.75
CA LYS A 426 -4.87 -16.38 -8.26
C LYS A 426 -5.48 -16.41 -9.66
N ASN A 427 -4.86 -17.14 -10.58
CA ASN A 427 -5.15 -17.07 -12.02
C ASN A 427 -6.28 -18.00 -12.48
N ASN A 428 -6.67 -19.00 -11.69
CA ASN A 428 -7.70 -19.95 -12.10
C ASN A 428 -9.07 -19.26 -12.22
N ASN A 429 -9.75 -19.43 -13.36
CA ASN A 429 -11.07 -18.85 -13.60
C ASN A 429 -12.15 -19.85 -13.20
N THR A 430 -13.13 -19.38 -12.43
CA THR A 430 -14.30 -20.16 -12.02
C THR A 430 -15.56 -19.39 -12.37
N SER A 431 -16.60 -20.09 -12.80
CA SER A 431 -17.93 -19.51 -13.03
C SER A 431 -18.73 -19.31 -11.74
N SER A 432 -18.29 -19.93 -10.64
CA SER A 432 -18.94 -19.78 -9.33
C SER A 432 -18.53 -18.48 -8.65
N SER A 433 -19.50 -17.77 -8.07
CA SER A 433 -19.27 -16.57 -7.27
C SER A 433 -18.81 -16.87 -5.83
N TRP A 434 -18.77 -18.14 -5.42
CA TRP A 434 -18.31 -18.51 -4.09
C TRP A 434 -16.79 -18.30 -3.96
N TRP A 435 -16.38 -17.55 -2.95
CA TRP A 435 -15.01 -17.09 -2.76
C TRP A 435 -13.96 -18.22 -2.68
N ALA A 436 -14.36 -19.43 -2.27
CA ALA A 436 -13.48 -20.58 -2.14
C ALA A 436 -13.49 -21.52 -3.37
N ALA A 437 -14.27 -21.22 -4.41
CA ALA A 437 -14.47 -22.12 -5.54
C ALA A 437 -13.15 -22.54 -6.23
N LYS A 438 -12.20 -21.61 -6.37
CA LYS A 438 -10.86 -21.90 -6.94
C LYS A 438 -10.09 -22.93 -6.11
N ALA A 439 -10.14 -22.82 -4.79
CA ALA A 439 -9.45 -23.75 -3.89
C ALA A 439 -10.04 -25.17 -3.99
N TYR A 440 -11.37 -25.30 -4.14
CA TYR A 440 -12.02 -26.60 -4.35
C TYR A 440 -11.71 -27.21 -5.72
N GLN A 441 -11.58 -26.39 -6.76
CA GLN A 441 -11.17 -26.88 -8.08
C GLN A 441 -9.76 -27.46 -8.04
N LEU A 442 -8.82 -26.79 -7.35
CA LEU A 442 -7.48 -27.32 -7.12
C LEU A 442 -7.52 -28.59 -6.25
N ALA A 443 -8.33 -28.61 -5.18
CA ALA A 443 -8.51 -29.79 -4.33
C ALA A 443 -8.99 -31.02 -5.11
N ASN A 444 -9.92 -30.84 -6.05
CA ASN A 444 -10.42 -31.92 -6.88
C ASN A 444 -9.36 -32.41 -7.88
N ARG A 445 -8.60 -31.50 -8.49
CA ARG A 445 -7.48 -31.85 -9.37
C ARG A 445 -6.43 -32.69 -8.64
N ASP A 446 -6.12 -32.30 -7.41
CA ASP A 446 -5.09 -32.93 -6.59
C ASP A 446 -5.60 -34.16 -5.82
N GLY A 447 -6.88 -34.55 -5.99
CA GLY A 447 -7.44 -35.77 -5.41
C GLY A 447 -7.73 -35.72 -3.90
N LEU A 448 -7.85 -34.53 -3.29
CA LEU A 448 -8.03 -34.37 -1.83
C LEU A 448 -9.40 -34.83 -1.31
N GLN A 449 -10.42 -34.90 -2.18
CA GLN A 449 -11.80 -35.27 -1.83
C GLN A 449 -12.38 -34.48 -0.64
N PRO A 450 -12.50 -33.14 -0.73
CA PRO A 450 -13.10 -32.34 0.33
C PRO A 450 -14.61 -32.66 0.50
N HIS A 451 -15.17 -32.42 1.69
CA HIS A 451 -16.59 -32.69 1.96
C HIS A 451 -17.51 -31.67 1.30
N GLY A 452 -17.07 -30.41 1.22
CA GLY A 452 -17.76 -29.32 0.54
C GLY A 452 -17.57 -29.36 -0.97
N SER A 453 -18.28 -28.47 -1.66
CA SER A 453 -18.13 -28.25 -3.10
C SER A 453 -18.73 -26.91 -3.48
N VAL A 454 -18.54 -26.50 -4.74
CA VAL A 454 -19.21 -25.31 -5.30
C VAL A 454 -20.75 -25.41 -5.29
N THR A 455 -21.30 -26.63 -5.17
CA THR A 455 -22.75 -26.88 -5.03
C THR A 455 -23.19 -27.14 -3.58
N SER A 456 -22.25 -27.30 -2.64
CA SER A 456 -22.51 -27.58 -1.22
C SER A 456 -21.71 -26.63 -0.32
N THR A 457 -21.81 -25.33 -0.59
CA THR A 457 -21.01 -24.28 0.09
C THR A 457 -21.21 -24.30 1.61
N ASN A 458 -22.42 -24.57 2.10
CA ASN A 458 -22.70 -24.69 3.54
C ASN A 458 -21.85 -25.79 4.23
N VAL A 459 -21.53 -26.88 3.51
CA VAL A 459 -20.64 -27.93 4.03
C VAL A 459 -19.20 -27.43 4.04
N GLY A 460 -18.77 -26.73 2.99
CA GLY A 460 -17.44 -26.10 2.94
C GLY A 460 -17.23 -25.00 3.98
N ASP A 461 -18.30 -24.32 4.37
CA ASP A 461 -18.33 -23.31 5.44
C ASP A 461 -18.52 -23.91 6.84
N SER A 462 -18.57 -25.24 6.95
CA SER A 462 -18.55 -25.95 8.24
C SER A 462 -17.12 -26.18 8.74
N GLY A 463 -16.99 -26.40 10.05
CA GLY A 463 -15.70 -26.57 10.70
C GLY A 463 -14.96 -27.84 10.24
N ILE A 464 -13.71 -27.69 9.82
CA ILE A 464 -12.85 -28.82 9.44
C ILE A 464 -12.18 -29.43 10.67
N THR A 465 -11.99 -30.74 10.67
CA THR A 465 -11.24 -31.45 11.71
C THR A 465 -9.74 -31.49 11.43
N ARG A 466 -8.92 -31.67 12.47
CA ARG A 466 -7.47 -31.85 12.33
C ARG A 466 -7.12 -33.03 11.42
N GLY A 467 -7.83 -34.16 11.56
CA GLY A 467 -7.58 -35.36 10.76
C GLY A 467 -7.86 -35.16 9.27
N THR A 468 -8.94 -34.46 8.93
CA THR A 468 -9.25 -34.11 7.54
C THR A 468 -8.15 -33.23 6.94
N PHE A 469 -7.70 -32.22 7.70
CA PHE A 469 -6.62 -31.35 7.23
C PHE A 469 -5.26 -32.08 7.10
N ALA A 470 -4.95 -33.02 8.00
CA ALA A 470 -3.76 -33.86 7.88
C ALA A 470 -3.77 -34.64 6.55
N LYS A 471 -4.90 -35.26 6.20
CA LYS A 471 -5.06 -35.95 4.91
C LYS A 471 -4.82 -35.02 3.74
N PHE A 472 -5.32 -33.77 3.79
CA PHE A 472 -5.09 -32.80 2.71
C PHE A 472 -3.62 -32.48 2.53
N ILE A 473 -2.89 -32.19 3.61
CA ILE A 473 -1.45 -31.91 3.56
C ILE A 473 -0.67 -33.11 3.06
N ALA A 474 -0.92 -34.31 3.59
CA ALA A 474 -0.24 -35.53 3.17
C ALA A 474 -0.53 -35.87 1.69
N THR A 475 -1.80 -35.81 1.27
CA THR A 475 -2.18 -36.06 -0.13
C THR A 475 -1.50 -35.08 -1.08
N LYS A 476 -1.44 -33.79 -0.71
CA LYS A 476 -0.75 -32.78 -1.51
C LYS A 476 0.77 -33.01 -1.54
N HIS A 477 1.37 -33.47 -0.44
CA HIS A 477 2.79 -33.76 -0.36
C HIS A 477 3.19 -34.98 -1.21
N PHE A 478 2.45 -36.08 -1.11
CA PHE A 478 2.78 -37.33 -1.80
C PHE A 478 2.24 -37.40 -3.24
N GLY A 479 1.28 -36.55 -3.60
CA GLY A 479 0.66 -36.53 -4.93
C GLY A 479 -0.34 -37.66 -5.17
N GLU A 480 -0.73 -38.39 -4.12
CA GLU A 480 -1.72 -39.46 -4.16
C GLU A 480 -2.54 -39.50 -2.86
N ALA A 481 -3.71 -40.14 -2.89
CA ALA A 481 -4.60 -40.21 -1.74
C ALA A 481 -4.00 -41.04 -0.60
N VAL A 482 -3.96 -40.46 0.60
CA VAL A 482 -3.36 -41.07 1.80
C VAL A 482 -4.43 -41.47 2.82
N SER A 483 -4.21 -42.59 3.54
CA SER A 483 -5.05 -42.97 4.68
C SER A 483 -4.96 -41.95 5.82
N ILE A 484 -5.91 -41.94 6.76
CA ILE A 484 -5.84 -40.97 7.87
C ILE A 484 -4.71 -41.33 8.85
N GLU A 485 -4.43 -42.62 9.02
CA GLU A 485 -3.35 -43.16 9.83
C GLU A 485 -2.00 -42.72 9.28
N ASP A 486 -1.74 -42.94 7.99
CA ASP A 486 -0.49 -42.55 7.34
C ASP A 486 -0.32 -41.03 7.28
N ALA A 487 -1.42 -40.29 7.07
CA ALA A 487 -1.38 -38.83 7.09
C ALA A 487 -1.00 -38.29 8.48
N ILE A 488 -1.53 -38.89 9.56
CA ILE A 488 -1.17 -38.50 10.93
C ILE A 488 0.26 -38.91 11.26
N ALA A 489 0.70 -40.10 10.84
CA ALA A 489 2.07 -40.56 11.00
C ALA A 489 3.05 -39.57 10.34
N PHE A 490 2.79 -39.21 9.08
CA PHE A 490 3.55 -38.19 8.35
C PHE A 490 3.62 -36.86 9.11
N MET A 491 2.49 -36.37 9.63
CA MET A 491 2.46 -35.10 10.37
C MET A 491 3.33 -35.13 11.63
N TYR A 492 3.49 -36.29 12.28
CA TYR A 492 4.43 -36.46 13.41
C TYR A 492 5.88 -36.62 12.96
N GLU A 493 6.14 -37.50 11.99
CA GLU A 493 7.48 -37.80 11.46
C GLU A 493 8.15 -36.56 10.87
N ALA A 494 7.39 -35.74 10.14
CA ALA A 494 7.85 -34.47 9.59
C ALA A 494 7.94 -33.34 10.64
N GLY A 495 7.56 -33.58 11.90
CA GLY A 495 7.57 -32.59 12.96
C GLY A 495 6.55 -31.45 12.78
N ILE A 496 5.50 -31.67 11.98
CA ILE A 496 4.47 -30.67 11.66
C ILE A 496 3.52 -30.46 12.84
N THR A 497 3.27 -31.50 13.62
CA THR A 497 2.37 -31.47 14.78
C THR A 497 2.99 -32.12 16.01
N THR A 498 2.38 -31.85 17.16
CA THR A 498 2.51 -32.67 18.37
C THR A 498 1.13 -33.24 18.73
N GLY A 499 1.08 -34.18 19.68
CA GLY A 499 -0.19 -34.63 20.24
C GLY A 499 -0.79 -33.58 21.19
N TYR A 500 -2.03 -33.79 21.59
CA TYR A 500 -2.61 -33.08 22.72
C TYR A 500 -1.96 -33.54 24.02
N PRO A 501 -1.71 -32.62 24.97
CA PRO A 501 -1.28 -32.99 26.30
C PRO A 501 -2.29 -33.92 26.97
N ASP A 502 -1.81 -34.98 27.60
CA ASP A 502 -2.56 -35.80 28.52
C ASP A 502 -2.69 -35.11 29.89
N GLU A 503 -3.27 -35.81 30.87
CA GLU A 503 -3.46 -35.29 32.24
C GLU A 503 -2.15 -34.93 32.95
N THR A 504 -1.02 -35.48 32.50
CA THR A 504 0.32 -35.20 33.04
C THR A 504 1.03 -34.05 32.31
N GLY A 505 0.42 -33.50 31.25
CA GLY A 505 1.00 -32.47 30.41
C GLY A 505 1.94 -33.01 29.33
N ILE A 506 2.14 -34.33 29.24
CA ILE A 506 2.93 -34.96 28.18
C ILE A 506 2.09 -34.98 26.91
N SER A 507 2.68 -34.67 25.76
CA SER A 507 2.00 -34.68 24.46
C SER A 507 2.40 -35.93 23.67
N PRO A 508 1.85 -37.13 23.98
CA PRO A 508 2.23 -38.36 23.28
C PRO A 508 1.93 -38.23 21.78
N MET A 509 2.69 -38.90 20.92
CA MET A 509 2.50 -38.88 19.47
C MET A 509 1.76 -40.15 19.01
N THR A 510 0.51 -40.33 19.47
CA THR A 510 -0.36 -41.45 19.06
C THR A 510 -1.48 -40.95 18.17
N PHE A 511 -2.19 -41.90 17.55
CA PHE A 511 -3.35 -41.63 16.71
C PHE A 511 -4.48 -40.94 17.49
N GLU A 512 -4.71 -41.37 18.74
CA GLU A 512 -5.72 -40.82 19.64
C GLU A 512 -5.34 -39.41 20.10
N SER A 513 -4.09 -39.24 20.54
CA SER A 513 -3.61 -37.96 21.07
C SER A 513 -3.50 -36.89 19.98
N TYR A 514 -3.43 -37.26 18.69
CA TYR A 514 -3.50 -36.31 17.59
C TYR A 514 -4.81 -35.48 17.63
N GLY A 515 -5.87 -36.08 18.18
CA GLY A 515 -7.19 -35.46 18.26
C GLY A 515 -7.81 -35.29 16.88
N LYS A 516 -7.82 -36.34 16.06
CA LYS A 516 -8.24 -36.30 14.66
C LYS A 516 -9.63 -35.72 14.42
N ASP A 517 -10.56 -35.92 15.37
CA ASP A 517 -11.94 -35.44 15.28
C ASP A 517 -12.13 -34.04 15.87
N LYS A 518 -11.09 -33.46 16.50
CA LYS A 518 -11.16 -32.09 17.02
C LYS A 518 -11.12 -31.09 15.88
N LEU A 519 -11.92 -30.04 16.02
CA LEU A 519 -11.97 -28.94 15.07
C LEU A 519 -10.62 -28.21 14.98
N LEU A 520 -10.21 -27.91 13.76
CA LEU A 520 -9.02 -27.15 13.45
C LEU A 520 -9.25 -25.67 13.79
N LYS A 521 -8.30 -25.05 14.50
CA LYS A 521 -8.34 -23.64 14.86
C LYS A 521 -7.40 -22.85 13.95
N ARG A 522 -7.60 -21.54 13.82
CA ARG A 522 -6.68 -20.66 13.08
C ARG A 522 -5.23 -20.74 13.57
N ALA A 523 -5.02 -20.79 14.88
CA ALA A 523 -3.70 -20.98 15.46
C ALA A 523 -3.07 -22.33 15.05
N HIS A 524 -3.88 -23.40 14.96
CA HIS A 524 -3.37 -24.71 14.54
C HIS A 524 -2.87 -24.69 13.09
N ILE A 525 -3.65 -24.11 12.16
CA ILE A 525 -3.26 -24.16 10.74
C ILE A 525 -1.96 -23.40 10.49
N VAL A 526 -1.75 -22.23 11.11
CA VAL A 526 -0.56 -21.41 10.84
C VAL A 526 0.69 -22.11 11.37
N THR A 527 0.58 -22.76 12.53
CA THR A 527 1.65 -23.59 13.10
C THR A 527 1.94 -24.81 12.22
N PHE A 528 0.91 -25.48 11.70
CA PHE A 528 1.12 -26.60 10.78
C PHE A 528 1.80 -26.16 9.49
N MET A 529 1.34 -25.08 8.87
CA MET A 529 1.92 -24.58 7.62
C MET A 529 3.36 -24.11 7.81
N LYS A 530 3.67 -23.43 8.93
CA LYS A 530 5.04 -22.99 9.24
C LYS A 530 5.99 -24.18 9.42
N ARG A 531 5.57 -25.19 10.18
CA ARG A 531 6.40 -26.38 10.42
C ARG A 531 6.55 -27.23 9.17
N TYR A 532 5.51 -27.32 8.33
CA TYR A 532 5.63 -27.94 7.01
C TYR A 532 6.65 -27.19 6.15
N TYR A 533 6.60 -25.85 6.12
CA TYR A 533 7.60 -25.05 5.42
C TYR A 533 9.02 -25.29 5.94
N ASP A 534 9.21 -25.39 7.25
CA ASP A 534 10.53 -25.67 7.83
C ASP A 534 11.03 -27.08 7.51
N TYR A 535 10.13 -28.07 7.43
CA TYR A 535 10.44 -29.42 6.99
C TYR A 535 10.85 -29.44 5.51
N ALA A 536 10.04 -28.83 4.65
CA ALA A 536 10.21 -28.84 3.20
C ALA A 536 11.42 -28.02 2.69
N ASN A 537 12.02 -27.15 3.52
CA ASN A 537 13.24 -26.41 3.16
C ASN A 537 14.52 -27.04 3.73
N LYS A 538 14.42 -28.10 4.54
CA LYS A 538 15.59 -28.86 5.04
C LYS A 538 15.97 -30.03 4.12
N HIS A 539 15.02 -30.46 3.30
CA HIS A 539 15.11 -31.56 2.33
C HIS A 539 14.85 -31.00 0.94
#